data_AF-V8C9J1-F1
#
_entry.id   AF-V8C9J1-F1
#
_cell.length_a   1.000
_cell.length_b   1.000
_cell.length_c   1.000
_cell.angle_alpha   90.00
_cell.angle_beta   90.00
_cell.angle_gamma   90.00
#
_symmetry.space_group_name_H-M   'P 1'
#
loop_
_entity.id
_entity.type
_entity.pdbx_description
1 polymer ?
#
loop_
_entity_poly.entity_id
_entity_poly.type
_entity_poly.pdbx_seq_one_letter_code
_entity_poly.pdbx_strand_id
1 'polypeptide(L)'
;MKNQSKTTKRDMAKHIDVDVSTLYNWRRFKPDLFRIVMLGFKFDELINASKSHYDELREFDSVIQDEIKRYKLPRKRGISTPPPPPPPPC
;
A
#
# COMPACT_ATOMS: atom_id res chain seq x y z
N MET A 1 -2.13 -8.60 -1.91
CA MET A 1 -1.79 -7.69 -3.02
C MET A 1 -3.05 -6.94 -3.41
N LYS A 2 -3.17 -5.66 -3.05
CA LYS A 2 -4.36 -4.87 -3.41
C LYS A 2 -4.26 -4.55 -4.90
N ASN A 3 -5.10 -5.19 -5.70
CA ASN A 3 -5.23 -4.87 -7.12
C ASN A 3 -5.58 -3.39 -7.21
N GLN A 4 -4.74 -2.59 -7.88
CA GLN A 4 -5.14 -1.26 -8.34
C GLN A 4 -6.34 -1.48 -9.24
N SER A 5 -7.54 -1.35 -8.68
CA SER A 5 -8.79 -1.35 -9.42
C SER A 5 -8.77 -0.10 -10.26
N LYS A 6 -8.21 -0.21 -11.48
CA LYS A 6 -8.29 0.84 -12.50
C LYS A 6 -9.73 1.28 -12.56
N THR A 7 -10.00 2.51 -12.14
CA THR A 7 -11.34 3.10 -12.14
C THR A 7 -11.85 3.03 -13.57
N THR A 8 -12.89 2.21 -13.79
CA THR A 8 -13.42 2.06 -15.14
C THR A 8 -14.17 3.31 -15.53
N LYS A 9 -14.33 3.56 -16.82
CA LYS A 9 -15.12 4.72 -17.31
C LYS A 9 -16.56 4.71 -16.77
N ARG A 10 -17.12 3.53 -16.47
CA ARG A 10 -18.43 3.37 -15.84
C ARG A 10 -18.39 3.83 -14.38
N ASP A 11 -17.37 3.44 -13.63
CA ASP A 11 -17.24 3.83 -12.22
C ASP A 11 -17.01 5.34 -12.10
N MET A 12 -16.20 5.91 -12.98
CA MET A 12 -16.02 7.36 -13.07
C MET A 12 -17.34 8.08 -13.35
N ALA A 13 -18.10 7.62 -14.34
CA ALA A 13 -19.39 8.21 -14.68
C ALA A 13 -20.39 8.12 -13.51
N LYS A 14 -20.44 6.96 -12.84
CA LYS A 14 -21.26 6.75 -11.63
C LYS A 14 -20.83 7.66 -10.47
N HIS A 15 -19.54 7.92 -10.31
CA HIS A 15 -19.01 8.76 -9.24
C HIS A 15 -19.44 10.23 -9.36
N ILE A 16 -19.50 10.76 -10.57
CA ILE A 16 -19.95 12.13 -10.86
C ILE A 16 -21.43 12.23 -11.25
N ASP A 17 -22.16 11.12 -11.11
CA ASP A 17 -23.59 11.00 -11.42
C ASP A 17 -23.96 11.44 -12.85
N VAL A 18 -23.23 10.94 -13.83
CA VAL A 18 -23.53 11.15 -15.25
C VAL A 18 -23.55 9.84 -16.02
N ASP A 19 -24.18 9.86 -17.19
CA ASP A 19 -24.08 8.73 -18.11
C ASP A 19 -22.68 8.66 -18.75
N VAL A 20 -22.26 7.44 -19.09
CA VAL A 20 -20.99 7.16 -19.76
C VAL A 20 -20.94 7.87 -21.11
N SER A 21 -22.06 7.99 -21.83
CA SER A 21 -22.12 8.72 -23.10
C SER A 21 -21.85 10.22 -22.93
N THR A 22 -22.33 10.83 -21.84
CA THR A 22 -22.07 12.22 -21.48
C THR A 22 -20.57 12.45 -21.26
N LEU A 23 -19.90 11.54 -20.56
CA LEU A 23 -18.45 11.60 -20.37
C LEU A 23 -17.69 11.55 -21.71
N TYR A 24 -18.13 10.71 -22.66
CA TYR A 24 -17.56 10.68 -24.01
C TYR A 24 -17.87 11.95 -24.81
N ASN A 25 -19.07 12.50 -24.68
CA ASN A 25 -19.47 13.75 -25.32
C ASN A 25 -18.62 14.92 -24.84
N TRP A 26 -18.27 14.99 -23.56
CA TRP A 26 -17.37 16.03 -23.06
C TRP A 26 -16.00 15.98 -23.71
N ARG A 27 -15.45 14.80 -24.01
CA ARG A 27 -14.18 14.70 -24.75
C ARG A 27 -14.24 15.40 -26.12
N ARG A 28 -15.40 15.38 -26.78
CA ARG A 28 -15.61 15.96 -28.11
C ARG A 28 -16.05 17.43 -28.08
N PHE A 29 -16.98 17.78 -27.19
CA PHE A 29 -17.66 19.08 -27.18
C PHE A 29 -17.14 20.02 -26.10
N LYS A 30 -16.50 19.51 -25.04
CA LYS A 30 -15.97 20.28 -23.90
C LYS A 30 -14.64 19.67 -23.39
N PRO A 31 -13.57 19.69 -24.21
CA PRO A 31 -12.32 18.99 -23.90
C PRO A 31 -11.66 19.46 -22.60
N ASP A 32 -11.78 20.75 -22.26
CA ASP A 32 -11.22 21.29 -21.01
C ASP A 32 -11.94 20.75 -19.77
N LEU A 33 -13.28 20.61 -19.83
CA LEU A 33 -14.05 19.99 -18.76
C LEU A 33 -13.63 18.54 -18.59
N PHE A 34 -13.55 17.79 -19.69
CA PHE A 34 -13.08 16.41 -19.68
C PHE A 34 -11.68 16.31 -19.05
N ARG A 35 -10.76 17.19 -19.43
CA ARG A 35 -9.40 17.23 -18.87
C ARG A 35 -9.40 17.46 -17.37
N ILE A 36 -10.15 18.45 -16.86
CA ILE A 36 -10.23 18.76 -15.43
C ILE A 36 -10.80 17.57 -14.65
N VAL A 37 -11.90 16.98 -15.14
CA VAL A 37 -12.53 15.81 -14.52
C VAL A 37 -11.55 14.63 -14.46
N MET A 38 -10.90 14.31 -15.59
CA MET A 38 -9.90 13.23 -15.64
C MET A 38 -8.72 13.47 -14.69
N LEU A 39 -8.26 14.72 -14.56
CA LEU A 39 -7.20 15.07 -13.62
C LEU A 39 -7.63 14.88 -12.17
N GLY A 40 -8.87 15.21 -11.82
CA GLY A 40 -9.43 14.97 -10.48
C GLY A 40 -9.36 13.49 -10.09
N PHE A 41 -9.85 12.59 -10.97
CA PHE A 41 -9.80 11.16 -10.70
C PHE A 41 -8.37 10.62 -10.55
N LYS A 42 -7.44 11.08 -11.39
CA LYS A 42 -6.03 10.69 -11.28
C LYS A 42 -5.39 11.21 -10.01
N PHE A 43 -5.80 12.38 -9.55
CA PHE A 43 -5.31 12.98 -8.31
C PHE A 43 -5.70 12.13 -7.08
N ASP A 44 -6.96 11.67 -7.01
CA ASP A 44 -7.41 10.79 -5.93
C ASP A 44 -6.66 9.45 -5.91
N GLU A 45 -6.40 8.88 -7.09
CA GLU A 45 -5.59 7.66 -7.23
C GLU A 45 -4.17 7.86 -6.66
N LEU A 46 -3.52 8.98 -6.99
CA LEU A 46 -2.18 9.30 -6.49
C LEU A 46 -2.15 9.54 -4.98
N ILE A 47 -3.17 10.20 -4.42
CA ILE A 47 -3.29 10.38 -2.96
C ILE A 47 -3.40 9.02 -2.27
N ASN A 48 -4.24 8.12 -2.78
CA ASN A 48 -4.43 6.82 -2.18
C ASN A 48 -3.18 5.95 -2.28
N ALA A 49 -2.48 5.99 -3.43
CA ALA A 49 -1.20 5.30 -3.59
C ALA A 49 -0.16 5.84 -2.61
N SER A 50 -0.04 7.16 -2.48
CA SER A 50 0.89 7.80 -1.54
C SER A 50 0.61 7.41 -0.08
N LYS A 51 -0.67 7.35 0.32
CA LYS A 51 -1.07 6.87 1.65
C LYS A 51 -0.67 5.40 1.88
N SER A 52 -0.95 4.53 0.92
CA SER A 52 -0.56 3.11 1.01
C SER A 52 0.95 2.95 1.17
N HIS A 53 1.74 3.68 0.37
CA HIS A 53 3.20 3.64 0.48
C HIS A 53 3.69 4.16 1.82
N TYR A 54 3.09 5.23 2.34
CA TYR A 54 3.40 5.75 3.67
C TYR A 54 3.12 4.70 4.76
N ASP A 55 1.96 4.04 4.71
CA ASP A 55 1.57 3.02 5.69
C ASP A 55 2.52 1.81 5.64
N GLU A 56 2.89 1.35 4.44
CA GLU A 56 3.87 0.26 4.25
C GLU A 56 5.24 0.62 4.86
N LEU A 57 5.75 1.83 4.57
CA LEU A 57 7.01 2.32 5.14
C LEU A 57 6.96 2.40 6.67
N ARG A 58 5.82 2.84 7.22
CA ARG A 58 5.62 2.95 8.66
C ARG A 58 5.60 1.58 9.34
N GLU A 59 5.03 0.57 8.70
CA GLU A 59 5.03 -0.81 9.21
C GLU A 59 6.46 -1.36 9.26
N PHE A 60 7.25 -1.15 8.20
CA PHE A 60 8.67 -1.54 8.19
C PHE A 60 9.48 -0.86 9.29
N ASP A 61 9.30 0.45 9.49
CA ASP A 61 9.97 1.17 10.57
C ASP A 61 9.62 0.56 11.93
N SER A 62 8.34 0.26 12.18
CA SER A 62 7.91 -0.39 13.42
C SER A 62 8.58 -1.75 13.64
N VAL A 63 8.64 -2.59 12.60
CA VAL A 63 9.30 -3.92 12.67
C VAL A 63 10.78 -3.77 13.03
N ILE A 64 11.50 -2.87 12.34
CA ILE A 64 12.92 -2.61 12.60
C ILE A 64 13.13 -2.10 14.03
N GLN A 65 12.30 -1.17 14.50
CA GLN A 65 12.40 -0.66 15.87
C GLN A 65 12.18 -1.77 16.90
N ASP A 66 11.22 -2.67 16.68
CA ASP A 66 10.98 -3.79 17.58
C ASP A 66 12.12 -4.81 17.57
N GLU A 67 12.74 -5.06 16.42
CA GLU A 67 13.97 -5.84 16.34
C GLU A 67 15.11 -5.18 17.12
N ILE A 68 15.37 -3.89 16.91
CA ILE A 68 16.39 -3.14 17.65
C ILE A 68 16.15 -3.24 19.16
N LYS A 69 14.90 -3.08 19.62
CA LYS A 69 14.55 -3.24 21.05
C LYS A 69 14.88 -4.64 21.56
N ARG A 70 14.57 -5.70 20.79
CA ARG A 70 14.89 -7.08 21.17
C ARG A 70 16.39 -7.29 21.38
N TYR A 71 17.23 -6.71 20.51
CA TYR A 71 18.69 -6.81 20.64
C TYR A 71 19.30 -5.89 21.70
N LYS A 72 18.66 -4.75 22.00
CA LYS A 72 19.08 -3.84 23.07
C LYS A 72 18.65 -4.29 24.47
N LEU A 73 17.69 -5.20 24.60
CA LEU A 73 17.31 -5.78 25.89
C LEU A 73 18.50 -6.59 26.45
N PRO A 74 18.91 -6.37 27.71
CA PRO A 74 19.98 -7.15 28.30
C PRO A 74 19.56 -8.61 28.31
N ARG A 75 20.35 -9.49 27.67
CA ARG A 75 20.18 -10.94 27.81
C ARG A 75 20.13 -11.22 29.31
N LYS A 76 18.99 -11.68 29.84
CA LYS A 76 19.00 -12.32 31.16
C LYS A 76 20.04 -13.41 31.07
N ARG A 77 21.13 -13.27 31.81
CA ARG A 77 22.20 -14.26 31.91
C ARG A 77 21.57 -15.56 32.41
N GLY A 78 21.26 -16.43 31.47
CA GLY A 78 20.79 -17.79 31.63
C GLY A 78 21.25 -18.53 30.39
N ILE A 79 22.57 -18.72 30.28
CA ILE A 79 23.17 -19.53 29.22
C ILE A 79 22.83 -20.98 29.58
N SER A 80 21.73 -21.52 29.09
CA SER A 80 21.64 -22.96 28.85
C SER A 80 22.42 -23.22 27.58
N THR A 81 23.70 -23.56 27.69
CA THR A 81 24.42 -24.20 26.59
C THR A 81 23.59 -25.40 26.14
N PRO A 82 23.35 -25.60 24.84
CA PRO A 82 22.75 -26.87 24.38
C PRO A 82 23.63 -28.02 24.89
N PRO A 83 23.05 -29.11 25.42
CA PRO A 83 23.83 -30.24 25.91
C PRO A 83 24.73 -30.76 24.78
N PRO A 84 25.97 -31.18 25.09
CA PRO A 84 26.87 -31.74 24.08
C PRO A 84 26.22 -32.97 23.44
N PRO A 85 26.49 -33.23 22.14
CA PRO A 85 25.98 -34.42 21.48
C PRO A 85 26.46 -35.68 22.21
N PRO A 86 25.65 -36.75 22.28
CA PRO A 86 26.04 -38.00 22.92
C PRO A 86 27.30 -38.56 22.26
N PRO A 87 28.21 -39.20 23.02
CA PRO A 87 29.41 -39.82 22.47
C PRO A 87 29.01 -40.90 21.45
N PRO A 88 29.83 -41.13 20.41
CA PRO A 88 29.56 -42.19 19.44
C PRO A 88 29.53 -43.56 20.15
N PRO A 89 28.64 -44.48 19.72
CA PRO A 89 28.59 -45.83 20.29
C PRO A 89 29.94 -46.55 20.04
N CYS A 90 30.38 -47.32 21.04
CA CYS A 90 31.59 -48.15 20.97
C CYS A 90 31.54 -49.18 19.84
#